data_AF-A0A225D0G1-F1
#
_entry.id   AF-A0A225D0G1-F1
#
_cell.length_a   1.000
_cell.length_b   1.000
_cell.length_c   1.000
_cell.angle_alpha   90.00
_cell.angle_beta   90.00
_cell.angle_gamma   90.00
#
_symmetry.space_group_name_H-M   'P 1'
#
loop_
_entity.id
_entity.type
_entity.pdbx_description
1 polymer ?
#
loop_
_entity_poly.entity_id
_entity_poly.type
_entity_poly.pdbx_seq_one_letter_code
_entity_poly.pdbx_strand_id
1 'polypeptide(L)'
;MVRTPTHLLTASVVVAALFGVAAVDPKSWRGNSLEGVPEDPESKETRILLERRGETVNLRIARKDALLEDLIHGYRSLVQVADEFVELDMLAPTYIDLIRAQYPGSTDVERAANMVFEYIPAKQLPRDVEVRVLTRLRHEYEAAFGHPTASTVH
;
A
#
# COMPACT_ATOMS: atom_id res chain seq x y z
N MET A 1 7.13 -36.32 -38.11
CA MET A 1 8.54 -35.92 -38.24
C MET A 1 8.59 -34.39 -38.12
N VAL A 2 9.02 -33.87 -36.95
CA VAL A 2 9.80 -32.61 -36.67
C VAL A 2 9.54 -31.41 -37.61
N ARG A 3 9.25 -30.14 -37.25
CA ARG A 3 9.38 -29.25 -36.06
C ARG A 3 8.56 -27.96 -36.33
N THR A 4 8.20 -27.24 -35.27
CA THR A 4 7.69 -25.84 -35.23
C THR A 4 8.75 -24.79 -35.66
N PRO A 5 8.35 -23.53 -35.94
CA PRO A 5 8.41 -22.46 -34.93
C PRO A 5 7.15 -21.54 -34.95
N THR A 6 6.44 -21.27 -33.86
CA THR A 6 6.72 -20.31 -32.76
C THR A 6 6.96 -18.85 -33.20
N HIS A 7 5.88 -18.05 -33.29
CA HIS A 7 5.92 -16.62 -32.97
C HIS A 7 4.74 -16.29 -32.06
N LEU A 8 5.03 -16.22 -30.77
CA LEU A 8 4.15 -15.77 -29.71
C LEU A 8 3.94 -14.26 -29.87
N LEU A 9 2.68 -13.87 -30.10
CA LEU A 9 2.21 -12.53 -29.76
C LEU A 9 2.42 -12.34 -28.26
N THR A 10 3.30 -11.41 -27.90
CA THR A 10 3.49 -10.93 -26.53
C THR A 10 2.19 -10.30 -26.06
N ALA A 11 1.38 -11.07 -25.34
CA ALA A 11 0.27 -10.54 -24.58
C ALA A 11 0.83 -9.69 -23.43
N SER A 12 0.59 -8.38 -23.48
CA SER A 12 0.77 -7.50 -22.33
C SER A 12 -0.04 -8.04 -21.16
N VAL A 13 0.65 -8.53 -20.13
CA VAL A 13 0.04 -8.88 -18.86
C VAL A 13 -0.18 -7.59 -18.09
N VAL A 14 -1.37 -7.00 -18.25
CA VAL A 14 -1.90 -6.04 -17.30
C VAL A 14 -2.23 -6.85 -16.04
N VAL A 15 -1.35 -6.82 -15.04
CA VAL A 15 -1.66 -7.37 -13.70
C VAL A 15 -2.59 -6.39 -13.01
N ALA A 16 -3.87 -6.48 -13.35
CA ALA A 16 -4.97 -5.98 -12.55
C ALA A 16 -5.45 -7.13 -11.64
N ALA A 17 -4.84 -7.23 -10.47
CA ALA A 17 -5.33 -8.01 -9.32
C ALA A 17 -4.73 -7.31 -8.10
N LEU A 18 -5.50 -6.66 -7.22
CA LEU A 18 -6.43 -7.23 -6.24
C LEU A 18 -7.39 -6.07 -5.83
N PHE A 19 -8.72 -6.10 -5.85
CA PHE A 19 -9.75 -7.07 -6.20
C PHE A 19 -10.99 -6.23 -6.55
N GLY A 20 -11.59 -6.46 -7.71
CA GLY A 20 -12.98 -6.07 -7.96
C GLY A 20 -13.89 -6.93 -7.09
N VAL A 21 -14.58 -6.30 -6.13
CA VAL A 21 -15.74 -6.90 -5.49
C VAL A 21 -16.85 -6.89 -6.54
N ALA A 22 -16.96 -7.98 -7.30
CA ALA A 22 -18.21 -8.29 -7.98
C ALA A 22 -19.28 -8.37 -6.88
N ALA A 23 -20.38 -7.64 -7.06
CA ALA A 23 -21.46 -7.51 -6.10
C ALA A 23 -22.02 -8.89 -5.69
N VAL A 24 -21.48 -9.43 -4.60
CA VAL A 24 -22.09 -10.56 -3.88
C VAL A 24 -23.22 -9.97 -3.06
N ASP A 25 -24.46 -10.37 -3.40
CA ASP A 25 -25.66 -9.91 -2.70
C ASP A 25 -25.59 -10.33 -1.21
N PRO A 26 -25.52 -9.37 -0.27
CA PRO A 26 -25.35 -9.66 1.16
C PRO A 26 -26.56 -10.36 1.80
N LYS A 27 -27.69 -10.50 1.09
CA LYS A 27 -28.85 -11.26 1.60
C LYS A 27 -28.73 -12.77 1.42
N SER A 28 -27.88 -13.24 0.51
CA SER A 28 -27.67 -14.69 0.29
C SER A 28 -26.98 -15.39 1.47
N TRP A 29 -26.23 -14.65 2.30
CA TRP A 29 -25.49 -15.21 3.44
C TRP A 29 -26.35 -15.44 4.69
N ARG A 30 -27.49 -14.74 4.85
CA ARG A 30 -28.30 -14.80 6.08
C ARG A 30 -29.21 -16.03 6.22
N GLY A 31 -29.17 -16.97 5.26
CA GLY A 31 -30.09 -18.10 5.20
C GLY A 31 -29.67 -19.38 5.92
N ASN A 32 -28.39 -19.55 6.26
CA ASN A 32 -27.90 -20.76 6.91
C ASN A 32 -27.39 -20.43 8.31
N SER A 33 -28.28 -20.44 9.29
CA SER A 33 -27.91 -20.49 10.70
C SER A 33 -27.03 -21.71 10.93
N LEU A 34 -25.74 -21.47 11.16
CA LEU A 34 -24.76 -22.46 11.63
C LEU A 34 -24.98 -22.71 13.12
N GLU A 35 -26.16 -23.22 13.46
CA GLU A 35 -26.44 -23.68 14.82
C GLU A 35 -26.02 -25.14 14.91
N GLY A 36 -24.81 -25.39 15.41
CA GLY A 36 -24.36 -26.73 15.78
C GLY A 36 -23.14 -27.32 15.05
N VAL A 37 -22.36 -26.55 14.29
CA VAL A 37 -21.04 -27.03 13.85
C VAL A 37 -20.09 -26.97 15.06
N PRO A 38 -19.47 -28.09 15.49
CA PRO A 38 -18.44 -28.05 16.51
C PRO A 38 -17.33 -27.11 16.04
N GLU A 39 -17.04 -26.03 16.79
CA GLU A 39 -15.86 -25.20 16.52
C GLU A 39 -14.63 -26.10 16.69
N ASP A 40 -14.04 -26.50 15.57
CA ASP A 40 -12.77 -27.17 15.53
C ASP A 40 -11.71 -26.26 16.21
N PRO A 41 -10.92 -26.77 17.17
CA PRO A 41 -9.92 -25.97 17.87
C PRO A 41 -8.88 -25.32 16.93
N GLU A 42 -8.53 -25.97 15.80
CA GLU A 42 -7.64 -25.37 14.79
C GLU A 42 -8.30 -24.17 14.09
N SER A 43 -9.61 -24.26 13.83
CA SER A 43 -10.41 -23.17 13.27
C SER A 43 -10.49 -21.95 14.22
N LYS A 44 -10.56 -22.18 15.53
CA LYS A 44 -10.56 -21.12 16.54
C LYS A 44 -9.20 -20.43 16.66
N GLU A 45 -8.11 -21.21 16.66
CA GLU A 45 -6.74 -20.67 16.68
C GLU A 45 -6.43 -19.88 15.41
N THR A 46 -6.82 -20.40 14.25
CA THR A 46 -6.68 -19.71 12.95
C THR A 46 -7.44 -18.39 12.94
N ARG A 47 -8.68 -18.36 13.46
CA ARG A 47 -9.48 -17.13 13.57
C ARG A 47 -8.78 -16.08 14.46
N ILE A 48 -8.28 -16.47 15.63
CA ILE A 48 -7.56 -15.56 16.54
C ILE A 48 -6.29 -14.99 15.89
N LEU A 49 -5.54 -15.81 15.15
CA LEU A 49 -4.34 -15.35 14.44
C LEU A 49 -4.69 -14.36 13.31
N LEU A 50 -5.76 -14.61 12.56
CA LEU A 50 -6.23 -13.70 11.52
C LEU A 50 -6.74 -12.38 12.10
N GLU A 51 -7.48 -12.41 13.20
CA GLU A 51 -7.96 -11.23 13.91
C GLU A 51 -6.78 -10.37 14.40
N ARG A 52 -5.81 -10.96 15.09
CA ARG A 52 -4.61 -10.26 15.57
C ARG A 52 -3.79 -9.66 14.42
N ARG A 53 -3.68 -10.38 13.30
CA ARG A 53 -2.99 -9.88 12.10
C ARG A 53 -3.76 -8.72 11.48
N GLY A 54 -5.09 -8.80 11.43
CA GLY A 54 -5.97 -7.73 10.97
C GLY A 54 -5.86 -6.47 11.81
N GLU A 55 -5.87 -6.60 13.14
CA GLU A 55 -5.67 -5.49 14.08
C GLU A 55 -4.31 -4.79 13.86
N THR A 56 -3.25 -5.57 13.66
CA THR A 56 -1.90 -5.04 13.39
C THR A 56 -1.86 -4.24 12.08
N VAL A 57 -2.52 -4.73 11.04
CA VAL A 57 -2.60 -4.01 9.75
C VAL A 57 -3.41 -2.73 9.90
N ASN A 58 -4.57 -2.78 10.55
CA ASN A 58 -5.43 -1.61 10.76
C ASN A 58 -4.72 -0.52 11.58
N LEU A 59 -3.98 -0.89 12.62
CA LEU A 59 -3.21 0.05 13.43
C LEU A 59 -2.12 0.75 12.59
N ARG A 60 -1.42 0.00 11.73
CA ARG A 60 -0.40 0.57 10.83
C ARG A 60 -1.02 1.53 9.82
N ILE A 61 -2.15 1.18 9.21
CA ILE A 61 -2.88 2.04 8.29
C ILE A 61 -3.30 3.34 9.00
N ALA A 62 -3.92 3.23 10.18
CA ALA A 62 -4.35 4.39 10.95
C ALA A 62 -3.18 5.32 11.31
N ARG A 63 -2.01 4.76 11.66
CA ARG A 63 -0.81 5.57 11.94
C ARG A 63 -0.24 6.22 10.69
N LYS A 64 -0.18 5.51 9.56
CA LYS A 64 0.22 6.10 8.27
C LYS A 64 -0.73 7.23 7.86
N ASP A 65 -2.04 7.05 8.07
CA ASP A 65 -3.04 8.08 7.78
C ASP A 65 -2.85 9.34 8.62
N ALA A 66 -2.58 9.20 9.92
CA ALA A 66 -2.30 10.34 10.79
C ALA A 66 -1.03 11.09 10.36
N LEU A 67 0.03 10.36 9.98
CA LEU A 67 1.27 10.97 9.48
C LEU A 67 1.04 11.74 8.17
N LEU A 68 0.20 11.21 7.28
CA LEU A 68 -0.14 11.90 6.03
C LEU A 68 -0.98 13.16 6.29
N GLU A 69 -1.87 13.15 7.29
CA GLU A 69 -2.63 14.33 7.68
C GLU A 69 -1.71 15.44 8.20
N ASP A 70 -0.76 15.09 9.07
CA ASP A 70 0.28 16.01 9.56
C ASP A 70 1.12 16.57 8.41
N LEU A 71 1.47 15.72 7.44
CA LEU A 71 2.22 16.12 6.25
C LEU A 71 1.42 17.12 5.39
N ILE A 72 0.15 16.84 5.13
CA ILE A 72 -0.72 17.69 4.29
C ILE A 72 -0.85 19.08 4.92
N HIS A 73 -1.02 19.13 6.25
CA HIS A 73 -1.06 20.40 6.99
C HIS A 73 0.30 21.10 7.13
N GLY A 74 1.41 20.42 6.81
CA GLY A 74 2.76 20.97 6.90
C GLY A 74 3.34 20.96 8.32
N TYR A 75 2.76 20.18 9.24
CA TYR A 75 3.32 19.97 10.58
C TYR A 75 4.53 19.05 10.57
N ARG A 76 4.65 18.21 9.54
CA ARG A 76 5.80 17.33 9.30
C ARG A 76 6.34 17.54 7.90
N SER A 77 7.63 17.28 7.75
CA SER A 77 8.31 17.17 6.46
C SER A 77 8.22 15.76 5.88
N LEU A 78 8.49 15.63 4.58
CA LEU A 78 8.53 14.38 3.84
C LEU A 78 9.51 13.38 4.45
N VAL A 79 10.72 13.82 4.81
CA VAL A 79 11.75 12.96 5.40
C VAL A 79 11.29 12.39 6.75
N GLN A 80 10.70 13.23 7.60
CA GLN A 80 10.18 12.78 8.90
C GLN A 80 9.08 11.73 8.75
N VAL A 81 8.20 11.89 7.77
CA VAL A 81 7.17 10.88 7.48
C VAL A 81 7.75 9.62 6.86
N ALA A 82 8.74 9.76 5.98
CA ALA A 82 9.43 8.64 5.36
C ALA A 82 10.16 7.77 6.39
N ASP A 83 10.87 8.37 7.35
CA ASP A 83 11.53 7.66 8.46
C ASP A 83 10.51 6.85 9.28
N GLU A 84 9.39 7.48 9.65
CA GLU A 84 8.32 6.81 10.40
C GLU A 84 7.64 5.69 9.58
N PHE A 85 7.52 5.85 8.26
CA PHE A 85 7.03 4.80 7.38
C PHE A 85 7.98 3.60 7.37
N VAL A 86 9.29 3.84 7.31
CA VAL A 86 10.31 2.78 7.41
C VAL A 86 10.18 2.02 8.72
N GLU A 87 10.06 2.72 9.85
CA GLU A 87 9.86 2.08 11.16
C GLU A 87 8.59 1.23 11.20
N LEU A 88 7.47 1.75 10.67
CA LEU A 88 6.21 1.01 10.62
C LEU A 88 6.25 -0.20 9.70
N ASP A 89 7.09 -0.18 8.66
CA ASP A 89 7.23 -1.28 7.71
C ASP A 89 8.24 -2.33 8.18
N MET A 90 9.25 -1.94 8.96
CA MET A 90 10.14 -2.87 9.65
C MET A 90 9.41 -3.77 10.66
N LEU A 91 8.30 -3.29 11.24
CA LEU A 91 7.43 -4.08 12.12
C LEU A 91 6.68 -5.21 11.38
N ALA A 92 6.71 -5.23 10.05
CA ALA A 92 6.11 -6.29 9.23
C ALA A 92 7.10 -6.75 8.13
N PRO A 93 8.09 -7.60 8.48
CA PRO A 93 9.24 -7.92 7.63
C PRO A 93 8.88 -8.43 6.23
N THR A 94 7.75 -9.13 6.09
CA THR A 94 7.25 -9.64 4.81
C THR A 94 6.90 -8.56 3.79
N TYR A 95 6.74 -7.30 4.20
CA TYR A 95 6.40 -6.19 3.30
C TYR A 95 7.61 -5.43 2.77
N ILE A 96 8.75 -5.46 3.49
CA ILE A 96 9.93 -4.69 3.09
C ILE A 96 10.43 -5.13 1.71
N ASP A 97 10.57 -6.44 1.46
CA ASP A 97 11.11 -6.92 0.17
C ASP A 97 10.25 -6.52 -1.04
N LEU A 98 8.92 -6.43 -0.85
CA LEU A 98 8.00 -5.92 -1.87
C LEU A 98 8.23 -4.43 -2.15
N ILE A 99 8.35 -3.62 -1.09
CA ILE A 99 8.65 -2.17 -1.20
C ILE A 99 9.99 -1.96 -1.92
N ARG A 100 10.99 -2.78 -1.59
CA ARG A 100 12.32 -2.71 -2.21
C ARG A 100 12.30 -2.96 -3.71
N ALA A 101 11.41 -3.83 -4.18
CA ALA A 101 11.25 -4.16 -5.59
C ALA A 101 10.44 -3.08 -6.34
N GLN A 102 9.45 -2.48 -5.70
CA GLN A 102 8.51 -1.54 -6.34
C GLN A 102 9.08 -0.12 -6.47
N TYR A 103 9.86 0.34 -5.48
CA TYR A 103 10.40 1.69 -5.47
C TYR A 103 11.91 1.65 -5.65
N PRO A 104 12.45 2.12 -6.79
CA PRO A 104 13.89 2.32 -6.92
C PRO A 104 14.32 3.46 -5.98
N GLY A 105 15.37 3.22 -5.21
CA GLY A 105 15.93 4.15 -4.25
C GLY A 105 17.16 3.54 -3.61
N SER A 106 18.13 4.38 -3.27
CA SER A 106 19.39 3.94 -2.68
C SER A 106 19.25 3.57 -1.19
N THR A 107 18.19 4.05 -0.53
CA THR A 107 17.92 3.81 0.89
C THR A 107 16.45 3.43 1.16
N ASP A 108 16.18 2.81 2.31
CA ASP A 108 14.80 2.51 2.74
C ASP A 108 13.96 3.80 2.91
N VAL A 109 14.58 4.88 3.39
CA VAL A 109 13.94 6.19 3.58
C VAL A 109 13.55 6.83 2.24
N GLU A 110 14.46 6.82 1.27
CA GLU A 110 14.19 7.35 -0.07
C GLU A 110 13.03 6.60 -0.76
N ARG A 111 12.98 5.27 -0.57
CA ARG A 111 11.86 4.45 -1.05
C ARG A 111 10.54 4.80 -0.36
N ALA A 112 10.57 4.94 0.97
CA ALA A 112 9.40 5.37 1.72
C ALA A 112 8.92 6.78 1.29
N ALA A 113 9.85 7.70 1.01
CA ALA A 113 9.51 9.02 0.47
C ALA A 113 8.81 8.93 -0.89
N ASN A 114 9.27 8.04 -1.79
CA ASN A 114 8.59 7.77 -3.05
C ASN A 114 7.19 7.15 -2.85
N MET A 115 7.00 6.28 -1.87
CA MET A 115 5.68 5.75 -1.51
C MET A 115 4.70 6.86 -1.13
N VAL A 116 5.14 7.88 -0.38
CA VAL A 116 4.25 8.99 0.04
C VAL A 116 3.56 9.65 -1.16
N PHE A 117 4.25 9.78 -2.30
CA PHE A 117 3.67 10.36 -3.51
C PHE A 117 2.50 9.55 -4.08
N GLU A 118 2.41 8.24 -3.82
CA GLU A 118 1.26 7.42 -4.20
C GLU A 118 0.09 7.56 -3.22
N TYR A 119 0.37 7.82 -1.95
CA TYR A 119 -0.66 7.98 -0.93
C TYR A 119 -1.40 9.33 -1.02
N ILE A 120 -0.71 10.40 -1.43
CA ILE A 120 -1.32 11.74 -1.48
C ILE A 120 -2.51 11.81 -2.45
N PRO A 121 -2.43 11.35 -3.72
CA PRO A 121 -3.58 11.31 -4.63
C PRO A 121 -4.74 10.45 -4.10
N ALA A 122 -4.43 9.36 -3.37
CA ALA A 122 -5.44 8.49 -2.78
C ALA A 122 -6.28 9.18 -1.68
N LYS A 123 -5.83 10.32 -1.13
CA LYS A 123 -6.57 11.11 -0.14
C LYS A 123 -7.71 11.95 -0.73
N GLN A 124 -7.84 12.02 -2.06
CA GLN A 124 -8.92 12.75 -2.75
C GLN A 124 -9.03 14.21 -2.27
N LEU A 125 -7.88 14.88 -2.14
CA LEU A 125 -7.81 16.26 -1.71
C LEU A 125 -8.43 17.20 -2.76
N PRO A 126 -8.87 18.41 -2.38
CA PRO A 126 -9.17 19.44 -3.35
C PRO A 126 -7.96 19.68 -4.26
N ARG A 127 -8.19 19.82 -5.57
CA ARG A 127 -7.11 19.85 -6.58
C ARG A 127 -6.06 20.93 -6.30
N ASP A 128 -6.47 22.09 -5.81
CA ASP A 128 -5.57 23.18 -5.45
C ASP A 128 -4.69 22.83 -4.24
N VAL A 129 -5.24 22.11 -3.26
CA VAL A 129 -4.50 21.61 -2.09
C VAL A 129 -3.50 20.55 -2.54
N GLU A 130 -3.93 19.58 -3.35
CA GLU A 130 -3.08 18.51 -3.86
C GLU A 130 -1.88 19.06 -4.63
N VAL A 131 -2.10 19.99 -5.57
CA VAL A 131 -1.03 20.62 -6.35
C VAL A 131 -0.04 21.35 -5.43
N ARG A 132 -0.54 22.10 -4.42
CA ARG A 132 0.34 22.77 -3.46
C ARG A 132 1.18 21.78 -2.65
N VAL A 133 0.55 20.73 -2.11
CA VAL A 133 1.24 19.70 -1.31
C VAL A 133 2.27 18.98 -2.18
N LEU A 134 1.90 18.45 -3.34
CA LEU A 134 2.83 17.73 -4.21
C LEU A 134 4.00 18.60 -4.67
N THR A 135 3.76 19.88 -4.98
CA THR A 135 4.84 20.83 -5.33
C THR A 135 5.82 20.99 -4.17
N ARG A 136 5.31 21.19 -2.94
CA ARG A 136 6.13 21.27 -1.73
C ARG A 136 6.93 19.99 -1.51
N LEU A 137 6.29 18.82 -1.61
CA LEU A 137 6.94 17.53 -1.39
C LEU A 137 8.05 17.24 -2.42
N ARG A 138 7.89 17.65 -3.68
CA ARG A 138 8.95 17.53 -4.69
C ARG A 138 10.19 18.34 -4.32
N HIS A 139 9.99 19.58 -3.85
CA HIS A 139 11.09 20.40 -3.35
C HIS A 139 11.78 19.80 -2.12
N GLU A 140 11.00 19.27 -1.17
CA GLU A 140 11.55 18.58 0.01
C GLU A 140 12.34 17.32 -0.38
N TYR A 141 11.85 16.55 -1.35
CA TYR A 141 12.54 15.37 -1.87
C TYR A 141 13.88 15.75 -2.50
N GLU A 142 13.90 16.72 -3.40
CA GLU A 142 15.11 17.20 -4.07
C GLU A 142 16.12 17.75 -3.05
N ALA A 143 15.66 18.50 -2.06
CA ALA A 143 16.52 19.03 -1.00
C ALA A 143 17.14 17.91 -0.13
N ALA A 144 16.39 16.84 0.13
CA ALA A 144 16.83 15.73 0.98
C ALA A 144 17.78 14.75 0.25
N PHE A 145 17.49 14.43 -1.02
CA PHE A 145 18.16 13.35 -1.75
C PHE A 145 19.06 13.83 -2.89
N GLY A 146 19.03 15.12 -3.23
CA GLY A 146 19.92 15.72 -4.23
C GLY A 146 19.56 15.42 -5.68
N HIS A 147 18.39 14.84 -5.94
CA HIS A 147 17.87 14.56 -7.28
C HIS A 147 16.33 14.63 -7.30
N PRO A 148 15.71 14.82 -8.48
CA PRO A 148 14.26 14.82 -8.59
C PRO A 148 13.67 13.44 -8.24
N THR A 149 12.42 13.45 -7.79
CA THR A 149 11.66 12.21 -7.58
C THR A 149 11.49 11.46 -8.90
N ALA A 150 11.62 10.13 -8.85
CA ALA A 150 11.33 9.25 -9.98
C ALA A 150 9.82 9.09 -10.24
N SER A 151 8.98 9.55 -9.30
CA SER A 151 7.54 9.36 -9.35
C SER A 151 6.90 10.33 -10.36
N THR A 152 6.72 9.87 -11.60
CA THR A 152 5.86 10.48 -12.62
C THR A 152 4.39 10.18 -12.29
N VAL A 153 3.86 10.79 -11.23
CA VAL A 153 2.41 10.81 -11.03
C VAL A 153 1.81 11.74 -12.09
N HIS A 154 1.13 11.15 -13.06
CA HIS A 154 0.38 11.79 -14.15
C HIS A 154 -1.08 11.99 -13.77
#